data_AF-A0A353RMZ9-F1
#
_entry.id   AF-A0A353RMZ9-F1
#
_cell.length_a   1.000
_cell.length_b   1.000
_cell.length_c   1.000
_cell.angle_alpha   90.00
_cell.angle_beta   90.00
_cell.angle_gamma   90.00
#
_symmetry.space_group_name_H-M   'P 1'
#
loop_
_entity.id
_entity.type
_entity.pdbx_description
1 polymer ?
#
loop_
_entity_poly.entity_id
_entity_poly.type
_entity_poly.pdbx_seq_one_letter_code
_entity_poly.pdbx_strand_id
1 'polypeptide(L)' 'LGGNPYRDGSFEYYISEKIRDNDAKATGPFIMGCLELKK' A
#
# COMPACT_ATOMS: atom_id res chain seq x y z
N LEU A 1 -14.49 3.08 5.45
CA LEU A 1 -13.27 3.87 5.76
C LEU A 1 -13.62 5.37 5.69
N GLY A 2 -14.21 5.93 6.75
CA GLY A 2 -14.99 7.17 6.69
C GLY A 2 -14.15 8.47 6.75
N GLY A 3 -14.28 9.25 5.68
CA GLY A 3 -13.90 10.65 5.44
C GLY A 3 -14.69 11.12 4.20
N ASN A 4 -14.37 12.27 3.61
CA ASN A 4 -15.00 12.71 2.35
C ASN A 4 -13.93 12.77 1.22
N PRO A 5 -14.04 11.96 0.14
CA PRO A 5 -15.13 11.07 -0.23
C PRO A 5 -15.20 9.78 0.61
N TYR A 6 -16.43 9.30 0.79
CA TYR A 6 -16.70 8.08 1.54
C TYR A 6 -16.16 6.86 0.79
N ARG A 7 -15.44 6.01 1.52
CA ARG A 7 -14.92 4.75 1.02
C ARG A 7 -15.64 3.63 1.73
N ASP A 8 -16.38 2.83 1.00
CA ASP A 8 -17.26 1.80 1.57
C ASP A 8 -16.52 0.61 2.17
N GLY A 9 -15.25 0.40 1.80
CA GLY A 9 -14.46 -0.73 2.27
C GLY A 9 -14.93 -2.07 1.72
N SER A 10 -15.72 -2.06 0.64
CA SER A 10 -16.08 -3.25 -0.13
C SER A 10 -14.83 -3.89 -0.74
N PHE A 11 -14.96 -5.15 -1.15
CA PHE A 11 -13.92 -5.84 -1.90
C PHE A 11 -13.60 -5.07 -3.19
N GLU A 12 -14.64 -4.66 -3.92
CA GLU A 12 -14.58 -3.88 -5.17
C GLU A 12 -13.82 -2.57 -4.97
N TYR A 13 -14.05 -1.88 -3.84
CA TYR A 13 -13.31 -0.69 -3.49
C TYR A 13 -11.79 -0.96 -3.40
N TYR A 14 -11.37 -1.99 -2.68
CA TYR A 14 -9.93 -2.26 -2.53
C TYR A 14 -9.26 -2.71 -3.82
N ILE A 15 -9.93 -3.52 -4.65
CA ILE A 15 -9.33 -4.01 -5.90
C ILE A 15 -9.30 -2.95 -7.01
N SER A 16 -10.10 -1.89 -6.89
CA SER A 16 -10.13 -0.78 -7.85
C SER A 16 -9.10 0.32 -7.53
N GLU A 17 -8.43 0.26 -6.38
CA GLU A 17 -7.39 1.22 -6.01
C GLU A 17 -6.18 1.17 -6.95
N LYS A 18 -5.51 2.33 -7.12
CA LYS A 18 -4.41 2.46 -8.08
C LYS A 18 -3.19 1.66 -7.64
N ILE A 19 -2.73 0.77 -8.50
CA ILE A 19 -1.44 0.10 -8.38
C ILE A 19 -0.37 1.02 -8.97
N ARG A 20 0.75 1.19 -8.25
CA ARG A 20 1.83 2.09 -8.64
C ARG A 20 3.17 1.42 -8.39
N ASP A 21 4.08 1.51 -9.35
CA ASP A 21 5.46 1.09 -9.17
C ASP A 21 6.24 2.12 -8.33
N ASN A 22 7.17 1.63 -7.51
CA ASN A 22 8.08 2.45 -6.69
C ASN A 22 7.37 3.48 -5.77
N ASP A 23 6.18 3.15 -5.24
CA ASP A 23 5.53 3.98 -4.22
C ASP A 23 6.40 4.00 -2.95
N ALA A 24 6.66 5.20 -2.41
CA ALA A 24 7.47 5.37 -1.21
C ALA A 24 6.97 4.54 -0.01
N LYS A 25 5.65 4.28 0.06
CA LYS A 25 5.04 3.42 1.09
C LYS A 25 5.47 1.96 0.98
N ALA A 26 5.90 1.51 -0.21
CA ALA A 26 6.39 0.15 -0.45
C ALA A 26 7.93 0.11 -0.51
N THR A 27 8.57 1.09 -1.15
CA THR A 27 10.03 1.11 -1.36
C THR A 27 10.81 1.16 -0.05
N GLY A 28 10.39 1.99 0.91
CA GLY A 28 11.05 2.06 2.23
C GLY A 28 11.02 0.70 2.96
N PRO A 29 9.83 0.11 3.18
CA PRO A 29 9.72 -1.23 3.75
C PRO A 29 10.47 -2.32 2.98
N PHE A 30 10.49 -2.25 1.65
CA PHE A 30 11.26 -3.19 0.83
C PHE A 30 12.76 -3.12 1.17
N ILE A 31 13.35 -1.93 1.21
CA ILE A 31 14.76 -1.74 1.58
C ILE A 31 15.02 -2.25 3.01
N MET A 32 14.15 -1.91 3.97
CA MET A 32 14.27 -2.39 5.34
C MET A 32 14.23 -3.92 5.43
N GLY A 33 13.35 -4.56 4.66
CA GLY A 33 13.31 -6.02 4.53
C GLY A 33 14.60 -6.59 3.97
N CYS A 34 15.17 -5.98 2.92
CA CYS A 34 16.45 -6.41 2.37
C CYS A 34 17.62 -6.28 3.35
N LEU A 35 17.60 -5.27 4.23
CA LEU A 35 18.59 -5.12 5.30
C LEU A 35 18.42 -6.21 6.37
N GLU A 36 17.18 -6.52 6.75
CA GLU A 36 16.88 -7.56 7.73
C GLU A 36 17.26 -8.96 7.22
N LEU A 37 17.00 -9.26 5.95
CA LEU A 37 17.39 -10.54 5.33
C LEU A 37 18.91 -10.78 5.29
N LYS A 38 19.71 -9.72 5.44
CA LYS A 38 21.18 -9.79 5.42
C LYS A 38 21.79 -9.83 6.83
N LYS A 39 20.99 -9.90 7.89
CA LYS A 39 21.44 -10.18 9.26
C LYS A 39 21.57 -11.68 9.48
#